data_AF-A0A7C5U0J7-F1
#
_entry.id   AF-A0A7C5U0J7-F1
#
_cell.length_a   1.000
_cell.length_b   1.000
_cell.length_c   1.000
_cell.angle_alpha   90.00
_cell.angle_beta   90.00
_cell.angle_gamma   90.00
#
_symmetry.space_group_name_H-M   'P 1'
#
loop_
_entity.id
_entity.type
_entity.pdbx_description
1 polymer ?
#
loop_
_entity_poly.entity_id
_entity_poly.type
_entity_poly.pdbx_seq_one_letter_code
_entity_poly.pdbx_strand_id
1 'polypeptide(L)'
;MTLLHCTTPSIYRYSQVFKLIVKSVTASLSLLEAGSPIASRSSNLEDYYRELVEEYVERGGADAIIVTGLKTGEPPLLRLLELTKKYSRVPVLAGSGVTAENINRVLKLVDGVIVGSYIKIQGRAGNPTDPKKARQLILKTRELI
;
A
#
# COMPACT_ATOMS: atom_id res chain seq x y z
N MET A 1 -10.48 15.77 15.75
CA MET A 1 -11.02 16.20 14.45
C MET A 1 -10.01 17.16 13.85
N THR A 2 -9.01 16.64 13.12
CA THR A 2 -7.94 17.48 12.55
C THR A 2 -7.97 17.30 11.04
N LEU A 3 -8.49 18.32 10.37
CA LEU A 3 -8.60 18.42 8.92
C LEU A 3 -7.19 18.37 8.30
N LEU A 4 -6.98 17.40 7.41
CA LEU A 4 -5.83 17.34 6.50
C LEU A 4 -6.00 18.46 5.46
N HIS A 5 -5.34 19.59 5.68
CA HIS A 5 -5.14 20.58 4.62
C HIS A 5 -3.83 20.26 3.91
N CYS A 6 -3.92 19.70 2.71
CA CYS A 6 -2.83 19.62 1.75
C CYS A 6 -3.32 20.23 0.44
N THR A 7 -2.65 21.28 -0.04
CA THR A 7 -3.02 22.07 -1.23
C THR A 7 -2.75 21.37 -2.56
N THR A 8 -2.54 20.05 -2.55
CA THR A 8 -2.52 19.19 -3.74
C THR A 8 -3.22 17.87 -3.40
N PRO A 9 -4.32 17.49 -4.09
CA PRO A 9 -5.19 16.39 -3.67
C PRO A 9 -4.57 14.98 -3.58
N SER A 10 -3.33 14.79 -4.05
CA SER A 10 -2.80 13.45 -4.37
C SER A 10 -1.49 13.05 -3.68
N ILE A 11 -0.98 13.83 -2.71
CA ILE A 11 0.28 13.48 -2.01
C ILE A 11 0.14 13.70 -0.49
N TYR A 12 0.00 12.61 0.26
CA TYR A 12 0.00 12.65 1.72
C TYR A 12 1.42 12.46 2.27
N ARG A 13 1.81 13.27 3.26
CA ARG A 13 3.12 13.21 3.91
C ARG A 13 3.17 12.04 4.91
N TYR A 14 4.11 11.13 4.67
CA TYR A 14 4.25 9.82 5.33
C TYR A 14 4.27 9.82 6.87
N SER A 15 4.71 10.90 7.50
CA SER A 15 4.90 10.96 8.96
C SER A 15 3.61 11.13 9.76
N GLN A 16 2.48 11.46 9.14
CA GLN A 16 1.22 11.72 9.86
C GLN A 16 0.20 10.57 9.77
N VAL A 17 0.37 9.65 8.82
CA VAL A 17 -0.55 8.52 8.61
C VAL A 17 -0.25 7.35 9.57
N PHE A 18 0.98 7.26 10.06
CA PHE A 18 1.47 6.10 10.83
C PHE A 18 1.49 6.36 12.34
N LYS A 19 0.32 6.34 12.99
CA LYS A 19 0.23 6.01 14.42
C LYS A 19 -0.38 4.63 14.70
N LEU A 20 -0.95 3.94 13.69
CA LEU A 20 -1.72 2.71 13.92
C LEU A 20 -1.22 1.44 13.20
N ILE A 21 -0.33 1.51 12.21
CA ILE A 21 -0.05 0.36 11.32
C ILE A 21 1.20 -0.48 11.70
N VAL A 22 2.01 -0.07 12.69
CA VAL A 22 3.24 -0.82 13.04
C VAL A 22 2.96 -2.19 13.71
N LYS A 23 1.74 -2.45 14.22
CA LYS A 23 1.40 -3.78 14.78
C LYS A 23 1.13 -4.86 13.73
N SER A 24 0.83 -4.51 12.48
CA SER A 24 0.29 -5.44 11.47
C SER A 24 1.37 -6.25 10.72
N VAL A 25 2.57 -5.69 10.49
CA VAL A 25 3.63 -6.39 9.74
C VAL A 25 4.19 -7.57 10.53
N THR A 26 4.38 -7.41 11.84
CA THR A 26 4.81 -8.51 12.73
C THR A 26 3.70 -9.56 12.88
N ALA A 27 2.44 -9.14 13.00
CA ALA A 27 1.30 -10.06 13.06
C ALA A 27 1.12 -10.88 11.78
N SER A 28 1.37 -10.30 10.60
CA SER A 28 1.24 -11.00 9.31
C SER A 28 2.31 -12.08 9.12
N LEU A 29 3.54 -11.86 9.61
CA LEU A 29 4.60 -12.87 9.61
C LEU A 29 4.27 -14.01 10.58
N SER A 30 3.83 -13.67 11.81
CA SER A 30 3.39 -14.66 12.79
C SER A 30 2.17 -15.47 12.35
N LEU A 31 1.24 -14.89 11.58
CA LEU A 31 0.07 -15.58 11.02
C LEU A 31 0.42 -16.56 9.89
N LEU A 32 1.46 -16.26 9.10
CA LEU A 32 1.99 -17.16 8.09
C LEU A 32 2.78 -18.31 8.73
N GLU A 33 3.52 -18.04 9.81
CA GLU A 33 4.27 -19.05 10.56
C GLU A 33 3.37 -19.92 11.46
N ALA A 34 2.25 -19.37 11.96
CA ALA A 34 1.37 -20.05 12.91
C ALA A 34 0.15 -20.77 12.28
N GLY A 35 0.05 -20.84 10.95
CA GLY A 35 -1.12 -21.45 10.30
C GLY A 35 -2.41 -20.68 10.62
N SER A 36 -2.53 -19.46 10.08
CA SER A 36 -3.72 -18.62 10.21
C SER A 36 -5.02 -19.43 10.04
N PRO A 37 -6.01 -19.29 10.96
CA PRO A 37 -7.32 -19.93 10.82
C PRO A 37 -8.04 -19.60 9.50
N ILE A 38 -7.67 -18.48 8.87
CA ILE A 38 -8.18 -18.05 7.55
C ILE A 38 -7.55 -18.91 6.44
N ALA A 39 -6.25 -19.20 6.53
CA ALA A 39 -5.55 -20.01 5.53
C ALA A 39 -6.03 -21.47 5.54
N SER A 40 -6.46 -22.01 6.69
CA SER A 40 -6.98 -23.37 6.80
C SER A 40 -8.43 -23.54 6.37
N ARG A 41 -9.17 -22.45 6.13
CA ARG A 41 -10.61 -22.48 5.75
C ARG A 41 -10.89 -22.21 4.28
N SER A 42 -9.94 -21.61 3.55
CA SER A 42 -10.22 -21.07 2.22
C SER A 42 -9.85 -22.04 1.09
N SER A 43 -10.80 -22.26 0.17
CA SER A 43 -10.69 -23.20 -0.95
C SER A 43 -9.78 -22.73 -2.10
N ASN A 44 -9.54 -21.42 -2.22
CA ASN A 44 -8.67 -20.82 -3.23
C ASN A 44 -8.15 -19.44 -2.80
N LEU A 45 -7.21 -18.88 -3.57
CA LEU A 45 -6.55 -17.60 -3.25
C LEU A 45 -7.51 -16.40 -3.18
N GLU A 46 -8.59 -16.42 -3.96
CA GLU A 46 -9.55 -15.32 -4.02
C GLU A 46 -10.43 -15.29 -2.77
N ASP A 47 -10.91 -16.47 -2.33
CA ASP A 47 -11.61 -16.61 -1.06
C ASP A 47 -10.73 -16.19 0.13
N TYR A 48 -9.45 -16.58 0.10
CA TYR A 48 -8.50 -16.22 1.16
C TYR A 48 -8.32 -14.70 1.28
N TYR A 49 -8.15 -14.00 0.14
CA TYR A 49 -8.00 -12.55 0.14
C TYR A 49 -9.28 -11.81 0.53
N ARG A 50 -10.45 -12.33 0.13
CA ARG A 50 -11.73 -11.77 0.58
C ARG A 50 -11.86 -11.83 2.09
N GLU A 51 -11.67 -13.01 2.68
CA GLU A 51 -11.76 -13.21 4.13
C GLU A 51 -10.72 -12.36 4.89
N LEU A 52 -9.51 -12.26 4.35
CA LEU A 52 -8.45 -11.44 4.94
C LEU A 52 -8.81 -9.94 4.95
N VAL A 53 -9.36 -9.44 3.85
CA VAL A 53 -9.81 -8.04 3.75
C VAL A 53 -10.96 -7.76 4.70
N GLU A 54 -11.96 -8.65 4.75
CA GLU A 54 -13.09 -8.55 5.68
C GLU A 54 -12.61 -8.55 7.14
N GLU A 55 -11.70 -9.45 7.53
CA GLU A 55 -11.15 -9.48 8.89
C GLU A 55 -10.50 -8.14 9.26
N TYR A 56 -9.65 -7.58 8.41
CA TYR A 56 -8.96 -6.33 8.72
C TYR A 56 -9.89 -5.11 8.74
N VAL A 57 -10.88 -5.06 7.86
CA VAL A 57 -11.75 -3.89 7.74
C VAL A 57 -12.95 -3.97 8.68
N GLU A 58 -13.63 -5.10 8.74
CA GLU A 58 -14.84 -5.25 9.56
C GLU A 58 -14.52 -5.46 11.03
N ARG A 59 -13.62 -6.39 11.32
CA ARG A 59 -13.29 -6.77 12.70
C ARG A 59 -12.13 -5.95 13.24
N GLY A 60 -11.14 -5.68 12.39
CA GLY A 60 -9.98 -4.85 12.71
C GLY A 60 -10.23 -3.35 12.67
N GLY A 61 -11.33 -2.89 12.04
CA GLY A 61 -11.67 -1.47 11.94
C GLY A 61 -10.66 -0.65 11.14
N ALA A 62 -9.97 -1.24 10.16
CA ALA A 62 -8.99 -0.53 9.36
C ALA A 62 -9.64 0.57 8.50
N ASP A 63 -9.15 1.80 8.61
CA ASP A 63 -9.58 2.94 7.77
C ASP A 63 -9.01 2.90 6.34
N ALA A 64 -7.97 2.10 6.11
CA ALA A 64 -7.34 1.88 4.80
C ALA A 64 -6.52 0.59 4.82
N ILE A 65 -6.29 0.00 3.65
CA ILE A 65 -5.42 -1.18 3.46
C ILE A 65 -4.19 -0.77 2.66
N ILE A 66 -3.01 -1.21 3.09
CA ILE A 66 -1.77 -1.06 2.34
C ILE A 66 -1.32 -2.43 1.85
N VAL A 67 -1.19 -2.60 0.54
CA VAL A 67 -0.63 -3.81 -0.08
C VAL A 67 0.82 -3.53 -0.45
N THR A 68 1.77 -4.28 0.11
CA THR A 68 3.21 -4.10 -0.14
C THR A 68 3.80 -5.31 -0.86
N GLY A 69 4.84 -5.08 -1.65
CA GLY A 69 5.72 -6.16 -2.13
C GLY A 69 6.50 -6.82 -0.99
N LEU A 70 7.08 -7.99 -1.27
CA LEU A 70 7.77 -8.85 -0.29
C LEU A 70 9.06 -8.22 0.24
N LYS A 71 9.69 -7.33 -0.53
CA LYS A 71 10.94 -6.66 -0.18
C LYS A 71 10.87 -5.17 -0.51
N THR A 72 11.70 -4.39 0.18
CA THR A 72 11.84 -2.95 -0.08
C THR A 72 12.21 -2.69 -1.53
N GLY A 73 11.39 -1.86 -2.21
CA GLY A 73 11.62 -1.51 -3.61
C GLY A 73 11.05 -2.50 -4.62
N GLU A 74 10.46 -3.62 -4.17
CA GLU A 74 9.69 -4.52 -5.04
C GLU A 74 8.21 -4.15 -5.00
N PRO A 75 7.55 -3.98 -6.16
CA PRO A 75 6.13 -3.66 -6.20
C PRO A 75 5.29 -4.88 -5.80
N PRO A 76 4.11 -4.66 -5.21
CA PRO A 76 3.15 -5.72 -4.97
C PRO A 76 2.69 -6.33 -6.30
N LEU A 77 2.33 -7.61 -6.27
CA LEU A 77 1.73 -8.28 -7.42
C LEU A 77 0.40 -7.59 -7.78
N LEU A 78 0.23 -7.24 -9.06
CA LEU A 78 -0.97 -6.54 -9.54
C LEU A 78 -2.27 -7.31 -9.22
N ARG A 79 -2.23 -8.65 -9.27
CA ARG A 79 -3.37 -9.50 -8.90
C ARG A 79 -3.80 -9.29 -7.44
N LEU A 80 -2.85 -9.05 -6.54
CA LEU A 80 -3.17 -8.82 -5.12
C LEU A 80 -3.78 -7.43 -4.92
N LEU A 81 -3.31 -6.43 -5.67
CA LEU A 81 -3.94 -5.10 -5.69
C LEU A 81 -5.39 -5.20 -6.18
N GLU A 82 -5.62 -5.89 -7.30
CA GLU A 82 -6.94 -6.11 -7.88
C GLU A 82 -7.88 -6.82 -6.89
N LEU A 83 -7.45 -7.93 -6.30
CA LEU A 83 -8.26 -8.68 -5.33
C LEU A 83 -8.56 -7.85 -4.09
N THR A 84 -7.55 -7.16 -3.53
CA THR A 84 -7.74 -6.31 -2.35
C THR A 84 -8.71 -5.18 -2.63
N LYS A 85 -8.58 -4.52 -3.79
CA LYS A 85 -9.48 -3.44 -4.20
C LYS A 85 -10.90 -3.94 -4.46
N LYS A 86 -11.06 -5.13 -5.02
CA LYS A 86 -12.36 -5.76 -5.27
C LYS A 86 -13.17 -5.98 -3.98
N TYR A 87 -12.51 -6.38 -2.90
CA TYR A 87 -13.19 -6.74 -1.64
C TYR A 87 -13.16 -5.64 -0.57
N SER A 88 -12.28 -4.64 -0.71
CA SER A 88 -12.16 -3.57 0.29
C SER A 88 -13.21 -2.49 0.10
N ARG A 89 -13.96 -2.21 1.16
CA ARG A 89 -14.84 -1.02 1.27
C ARG A 89 -14.11 0.25 1.71
N VAL A 90 -12.84 0.15 2.11
CA VAL A 90 -11.99 1.28 2.49
C VAL A 90 -10.90 1.52 1.44
N PRO A 91 -10.27 2.72 1.41
CA PRO A 91 -9.20 3.00 0.47
C PRO A 91 -8.08 1.96 0.51
N VAL A 92 -7.64 1.52 -0.67
CA VAL A 92 -6.51 0.61 -0.86
C VAL A 92 -5.35 1.41 -1.41
N LEU A 93 -4.18 1.25 -0.79
CA LEU A 93 -2.94 1.89 -1.19
C LEU A 93 -1.90 0.83 -1.58
N ALA A 94 -1.17 1.06 -2.67
CA ALA A 94 0.00 0.25 -2.98
C ALA A 94 1.25 0.83 -2.31
N GLY A 95 1.93 0.03 -1.51
CA GLY A 95 3.23 0.34 -0.92
C GLY A 95 4.36 -0.44 -1.58
N SER A 96 5.59 0.04 -1.42
CA SER A 96 6.84 -0.57 -1.93
C SER A 96 6.93 -0.66 -3.47
N GLY A 97 8.13 -0.40 -3.99
CA GLY A 97 8.49 -0.61 -5.42
C GLY A 97 7.67 0.13 -6.48
N VAL A 98 6.83 1.09 -6.09
CA VAL A 98 6.20 2.01 -7.04
C VAL A 98 7.23 3.02 -7.54
N THR A 99 7.29 3.18 -8.86
CA THR A 99 8.22 4.05 -9.59
C THR A 99 7.46 4.81 -10.67
N ALA A 100 8.09 5.83 -11.28
CA ALA A 100 7.45 6.58 -12.38
C ALA A 100 7.13 5.69 -13.59
N GLU A 101 7.84 4.58 -13.76
CA GLU A 101 7.65 3.65 -14.89
C GLU A 101 6.43 2.74 -14.69
N ASN A 102 6.10 2.37 -13.45
CA ASN A 102 4.99 1.44 -13.16
C ASN A 102 3.74 2.12 -12.56
N ILE A 103 3.83 3.38 -12.15
CA ILE A 103 2.75 4.08 -11.43
C ILE A 103 1.41 4.08 -12.16
N ASN A 104 1.41 4.16 -13.49
CA ASN A 104 0.18 4.10 -14.30
C ASN A 104 -0.56 2.76 -14.12
N ARG A 105 0.17 1.65 -14.14
CA ARG A 105 -0.43 0.31 -13.97
C ARG A 105 -0.96 0.12 -12.55
N VAL A 106 -0.26 0.68 -11.56
CA VAL A 106 -0.63 0.58 -10.15
C VAL A 106 -1.86 1.42 -9.85
N LEU A 107 -1.87 2.71 -10.19
CA LEU A 107 -2.98 3.63 -9.89
C LEU A 107 -4.30 3.25 -10.58
N LYS A 108 -4.27 2.45 -11.65
CA LYS A 108 -5.49 1.87 -12.22
C LYS A 108 -6.20 0.87 -11.30
N LEU A 109 -5.51 0.34 -10.30
CA LEU A 109 -5.99 -0.74 -9.44
C LEU A 109 -6.20 -0.31 -7.98
N VAL A 110 -5.76 0.88 -7.58
CA VAL A 110 -5.77 1.32 -6.17
C VAL A 110 -6.09 2.82 -6.05
N ASP A 111 -6.43 3.25 -4.85
CA ASP A 111 -6.81 4.64 -4.55
C ASP A 111 -5.60 5.55 -4.32
N GLY A 112 -4.41 4.98 -4.14
CA GLY A 112 -3.19 5.75 -3.97
C GLY A 112 -1.94 4.90 -3.82
N VAL A 113 -0.80 5.57 -3.71
CA VAL A 113 0.50 4.92 -3.61
C VAL A 113 1.34 5.53 -2.50
N ILE A 114 2.15 4.68 -1.89
CA ILE A 114 3.17 5.03 -0.91
C ILE A 114 4.53 4.78 -1.54
N VAL A 115 5.34 5.84 -1.69
CA VAL A 115 6.66 5.76 -2.32
C VAL A 115 7.76 6.15 -1.34
N GLY A 116 8.64 5.20 -1.06
CA GLY A 116 9.78 5.36 -0.16
C GLY A 116 11.11 5.39 -0.93
N SER A 117 11.78 4.24 -1.00
CA SER A 117 13.15 4.09 -1.54
C SER A 117 13.36 4.71 -2.91
N TYR A 118 12.39 4.62 -3.84
CA TYR A 118 12.52 5.19 -5.19
C TYR A 118 12.87 6.69 -5.19
N ILE A 119 12.19 7.49 -4.37
CA ILE A 119 12.42 8.94 -4.28
C ILE A 119 13.62 9.30 -3.40
N LYS A 120 14.38 8.32 -2.91
CA LYS A 120 15.60 8.56 -2.14
C LYS A 120 16.82 8.58 -3.04
N ILE A 121 17.84 9.34 -2.62
CA ILE A 121 19.16 9.33 -3.27
C ILE A 121 19.67 7.89 -3.29
N GLN A 122 20.15 7.44 -4.45
CA GLN A 122 20.59 6.05 -4.72
C GLN A 122 19.51 4.97 -4.51
N GLY A 123 18.23 5.33 -4.38
CA GLY A 123 17.17 4.33 -4.22
C GLY A 123 17.15 3.64 -2.85
N ARG A 124 17.87 4.15 -1.84
CA ARG A 124 18.03 3.50 -0.53
C ARG A 124 17.17 4.16 0.53
N ALA A 125 16.44 3.34 1.28
CA ALA A 125 15.73 3.80 2.47
C ALA A 125 16.72 4.40 3.48
N GLY A 126 16.32 5.44 4.20
CA GLY A 126 17.19 6.19 5.12
C GLY A 126 17.95 7.35 4.48
N ASN A 127 18.18 7.34 3.16
CA ASN A 127 18.85 8.45 2.48
C ASN A 127 17.95 9.71 2.38
N PRO A 128 18.56 10.89 2.14
CA PRO A 128 17.82 12.09 1.80
C PRO A 128 16.93 11.87 0.56
N THR A 129 15.85 12.62 0.48
CA THR A 129 14.95 12.61 -0.68
C THR A 129 15.65 13.27 -1.87
N ASP A 130 15.58 12.62 -3.03
CA ASP A 130 16.00 13.16 -4.32
C ASP A 130 14.85 14.00 -4.92
N PRO A 131 14.97 15.34 -4.97
CA PRO A 131 13.89 16.20 -5.45
C PRO A 131 13.53 15.96 -6.92
N LYS A 132 14.50 15.54 -7.74
CA LYS A 132 14.27 15.28 -9.18
C LYS A 132 13.36 14.07 -9.35
N LYS A 133 13.67 12.96 -8.65
CA LYS A 133 12.84 11.75 -8.69
C LYS A 133 11.45 11.98 -8.10
N ALA A 134 11.36 12.70 -6.99
CA ALA A 134 10.08 13.07 -6.40
C ALA A 134 9.24 13.88 -7.40
N ARG A 135 9.81 14.92 -8.04
CA ARG A 135 9.12 15.72 -9.04
C ARG A 135 8.67 14.90 -10.25
N GLN A 136 9.54 14.02 -10.75
CA GLN A 136 9.21 13.13 -11.88
C GLN A 136 8.00 12.25 -11.57
N LEU A 137 7.99 11.63 -10.39
CA LEU A 137 6.86 10.81 -9.94
C LEU A 137 5.55 11.61 -9.91
N ILE A 138 5.59 12.81 -9.31
CA ILE A 138 4.43 13.69 -9.18
C ILE A 138 3.88 14.11 -10.54
N LEU A 139 4.76 14.50 -11.47
CA LEU A 139 4.36 14.88 -12.82
C LEU A 139 3.68 13.70 -13.51
N LYS A 140 4.25 12.50 -13.41
CA LYS A 140 3.66 11.29 -14.00
C LYS A 140 2.30 10.96 -13.40
N THR A 141 2.13 11.13 -12.09
CA THR A 141 0.83 10.95 -11.43
C THR A 141 -0.21 11.96 -11.92
N ARG A 142 0.18 13.23 -12.11
CA ARG A 142 -0.74 14.29 -12.58
C ARG A 142 -1.22 14.08 -14.02
N GLU A 143 -0.45 13.39 -14.86
CA GLU A 143 -0.90 13.03 -16.21
C GLU A 143 -2.00 11.96 -16.24
N LEU A 144 -2.27 11.31 -15.10
CA LEU A 144 -3.17 10.16 -15.01
C LEU A 144 -4.52 10.47 -14.35
N ILE A 145 -4.67 11.67 -13.76
CA ILE A 145 -5.85 12.13 -13.01
C ILE A 145 -6.38 13.39 -13.69
#